data_AF-A0A3L7MLA3-F1
#
_entry.id   AF-A0A3L7MLA3-F1
#
_cell.length_a   1.000
_cell.length_b   1.000
_cell.length_c   1.000
_cell.angle_alpha   90.00
_cell.angle_beta   90.00
_cell.angle_gamma   90.00
#
_symmetry.space_group_name_H-M   'P 1'
#
loop_
_entity.id
_entity.type
_entity.pdbx_description
1 polymer ?
#
loop_
_entity_poly.entity_id
_entity_poly.type
_entity_poly.pdbx_seq_one_letter_code
_entity_poly.pdbx_strand_id
1 'polypeptide(L)'
;SCPDTRFILDHCGNPDLKSKDNSVWKKGLVEVAKRKNVVVKISGFIASSTKGAWKVDDLAPLINHTMDSFGPDRVMFGGDWPVCTLAATYKEWVDSLKQVVKSRSEEQQKKLFHDNAVRFYGLA
;
A
#
# COMPACT_ATOMS: atom_id res chain seq x y z
N SER A 1 -0.73 4.39 23.53
CA SER A 1 -2.10 4.61 24.04
C SER A 1 -3.11 4.39 22.91
N CYS A 2 -4.37 4.05 23.24
CA CYS A 2 -5.47 3.60 22.35
C CYS A 2 -5.35 2.16 21.79
N PRO A 3 -5.18 1.12 22.63
CA PRO A 3 -5.04 -0.28 22.17
C PRO A 3 -6.31 -0.83 21.49
N ASP A 4 -7.49 -0.36 21.89
CA ASP A 4 -8.79 -0.87 21.40
C ASP A 4 -9.30 -0.12 20.16
N THR A 5 -8.60 0.93 19.74
CA THR A 5 -8.92 1.66 18.51
C THR A 5 -8.19 1.03 17.34
N ARG A 6 -8.91 0.76 16.24
CA ARG A 6 -8.33 0.30 14.98
C ARG A 6 -7.93 1.49 14.14
N PHE A 7 -6.73 1.47 13.59
CA PHE A 7 -6.18 2.54 12.76
C PHE A 7 -5.84 2.04 11.36
N ILE A 8 -5.96 2.93 10.38
CA ILE A 8 -5.45 2.73 9.03
C ILE A 8 -4.35 3.76 8.78
N LEU A 9 -3.16 3.28 8.42
CA LEU A 9 -2.14 4.11 7.79
C LEU A 9 -2.49 4.25 6.30
N ASP A 10 -2.88 5.44 5.89
CA ASP A 10 -3.16 5.72 4.49
C ASP A 10 -1.87 5.83 3.66
N HIS A 11 -2.00 5.52 2.38
CA HIS A 11 -1.00 5.71 1.33
C HIS A 11 0.42 5.18 1.64
N CYS A 12 0.52 4.05 2.31
CA CYS A 12 1.80 3.50 2.78
C CYS A 12 2.62 4.48 3.64
N GLY A 13 1.99 5.47 4.28
CA GLY A 13 2.71 6.55 4.97
C GLY A 13 3.46 7.50 4.05
N ASN A 14 3.02 7.65 2.80
CA ASN A 14 3.55 8.57 1.79
C ASN A 14 5.08 8.47 1.55
N PRO A 15 5.59 7.33 1.07
CA PRO A 15 6.97 7.27 0.60
C PRO A 15 7.22 8.25 -0.54
N ASP A 16 8.46 8.72 -0.67
CA ASP A 16 8.87 9.57 -1.78
C ASP A 16 9.37 8.71 -2.94
N LEU A 17 8.57 8.64 -4.02
CA LEU A 17 8.92 7.93 -5.26
C LEU A 17 10.08 8.57 -6.03
N LYS A 18 10.37 9.85 -5.79
CA LYS A 18 11.46 10.57 -6.47
C LYS A 18 12.77 10.44 -5.68
N SER A 19 12.70 10.04 -4.41
CA SER A 19 13.88 9.87 -3.58
C SER A 19 14.66 8.60 -3.95
N LYS A 20 15.98 8.74 -4.04
CA LYS A 20 16.91 7.60 -4.15
C LYS A 20 17.10 6.88 -2.80
N ASP A 21 16.74 7.53 -1.69
CA ASP A 21 16.81 6.95 -0.35
C ASP A 21 15.48 7.08 0.38
N ASN A 22 14.90 5.94 0.71
CA ASN A 22 13.68 5.83 1.50
C ASN A 22 13.96 5.21 2.88
N SER A 23 15.22 5.21 3.36
CA SER A 23 15.64 4.55 4.61
C SER A 23 14.89 5.02 5.84
N VAL A 24 14.66 6.34 5.97
CA VAL A 24 13.90 6.94 7.07
C VAL A 24 12.44 6.47 7.03
N TRP A 25 11.80 6.54 5.86
CA TRP A 25 10.44 6.04 5.67
C TRP A 25 10.36 4.54 5.97
N LYS A 26 11.29 3.73 5.47
CA LYS A 26 11.33 2.27 5.71
C LYS A 26 11.38 1.95 7.20
N LYS A 27 12.24 2.64 7.95
CA LYS A 27 12.36 2.50 9.41
C LYS A 27 11.07 2.91 10.11
N GLY A 28 10.53 4.09 9.77
CA GLY A 28 9.27 4.58 10.33
C GLY A 28 8.10 3.63 10.09
N LEU A 29 8.00 3.06 8.88
CA LEU A 29 6.97 2.11 8.51
C LEU A 29 7.05 0.83 9.36
N VAL A 30 8.26 0.29 9.57
CA VAL A 30 8.48 -0.87 10.44
C VAL A 30 8.07 -0.56 11.88
N GLU A 31 8.43 0.62 12.38
CA GLU A 31 8.01 1.04 13.73
C GLU A 31 6.49 1.11 13.86
N VAL A 32 5.78 1.68 12.88
CA VAL A 32 4.30 1.70 12.87
C VAL A 32 3.75 0.28 12.82
N ALA A 33 4.31 -0.59 11.97
CA ALA A 33 3.84 -1.96 11.77
C ALA A 33 3.92 -2.83 13.04
N LYS A 34 4.79 -2.49 14.02
CA LYS A 34 4.83 -3.14 15.35
C LYS A 34 3.50 -3.02 16.13
N ARG A 35 2.66 -2.03 15.80
CA ARG A 35 1.35 -1.82 16.44
C ARG A 35 0.30 -2.72 15.78
N LYS A 36 -0.15 -3.75 16.50
CA LYS A 36 -1.06 -4.79 15.98
C LYS A 36 -2.44 -4.24 15.57
N ASN A 37 -2.86 -3.12 16.15
CA ASN A 37 -4.13 -2.45 15.86
C ASN A 37 -4.06 -1.48 14.66
N VAL A 38 -2.94 -1.44 13.93
CA VAL A 38 -2.75 -0.64 12.72
C VAL A 38 -2.70 -1.55 11.49
N VAL A 39 -3.51 -1.21 10.48
CA VAL A 39 -3.43 -1.76 9.11
C VAL A 39 -2.97 -0.67 8.15
N VAL A 40 -2.61 -1.02 6.91
CA VAL A 40 -2.13 -0.06 5.91
C VAL A 40 -2.87 -0.21 4.59
N LYS A 41 -3.17 0.93 3.95
CA LYS A 41 -3.66 0.96 2.57
C LYS A 41 -2.51 1.11 1.59
N ILE A 42 -2.39 0.18 0.65
CA ILE A 42 -1.56 0.31 -0.53
C ILE A 42 -2.32 1.16 -1.54
N SER A 43 -2.03 2.46 -1.53
CA SER A 43 -2.80 3.49 -2.24
C SER A 43 -2.00 4.79 -2.42
N GLY A 44 -2.42 5.65 -3.34
CA GLY A 44 -2.12 7.10 -3.39
C GLY A 44 -0.68 7.57 -3.63
N PHE A 45 0.34 6.85 -3.17
CA PHE A 45 1.73 7.32 -3.30
C PHE A 45 2.18 7.43 -4.77
N ILE A 46 1.56 6.70 -5.71
CA ILE A 46 1.79 6.85 -7.16
C ILE A 46 1.51 8.27 -7.67
N ALA A 47 0.58 9.00 -7.04
CA ALA A 47 0.23 10.38 -7.43
C ALA A 47 1.39 11.38 -7.23
N SER A 48 2.37 11.04 -6.40
CA SER A 48 3.59 11.84 -6.22
C SER A 48 4.59 11.71 -7.37
N SER A 49 4.38 10.73 -8.27
CA SER A 49 5.28 10.43 -9.38
C SER A 49 5.10 11.39 -10.57
N THR A 50 5.98 11.26 -11.56
CA THR A 50 5.90 12.02 -12.81
C THR A 50 5.10 11.24 -13.84
N LYS A 51 4.00 11.82 -14.32
CA LYS A 51 3.12 11.22 -15.34
C LYS A 51 3.92 10.77 -16.57
N GLY A 52 3.75 9.51 -16.96
CA GLY A 52 4.41 8.91 -18.14
C GLY A 52 5.90 8.56 -17.96
N ALA A 53 6.48 8.77 -16.77
CA ALA A 53 7.91 8.51 -16.53
C ALA A 53 8.20 7.42 -15.48
N TRP A 54 7.16 6.91 -14.81
CA TRP A 54 7.30 5.85 -13.80
C TRP A 54 7.16 4.46 -14.40
N LYS A 55 7.71 3.48 -13.71
CA LYS A 55 7.64 2.05 -14.03
C LYS A 55 7.16 1.27 -12.82
N VAL A 56 6.65 0.06 -13.05
CA VAL A 56 6.23 -0.87 -11.98
C VAL A 56 7.38 -1.14 -11.01
N ASP A 57 8.62 -1.22 -11.52
CA ASP A 57 9.83 -1.45 -10.72
C ASP A 57 10.18 -0.29 -9.77
N ASP A 58 9.65 0.91 -10.00
CA ASP A 58 9.80 2.04 -9.07
C ASP A 58 8.85 1.89 -7.86
N LEU A 59 7.70 1.24 -8.07
CA LEU A 59 6.68 1.01 -7.04
C LEU A 59 6.97 -0.25 -6.23
N ALA A 60 7.49 -1.29 -6.88
CA ALA A 60 7.64 -2.63 -6.32
C ALA A 60 8.43 -2.67 -5.00
N PRO A 61 9.56 -1.95 -4.82
CA PRO A 61 10.31 -1.97 -3.56
C PRO A 61 9.52 -1.40 -2.38
N LEU A 62 8.71 -0.36 -2.61
CA LEU A 62 7.94 0.31 -1.56
C LEU A 62 6.69 -0.50 -1.19
N ILE A 63 6.01 -1.06 -2.20
CA ILE A 63 4.87 -1.96 -2.00
C ILE A 63 5.31 -3.21 -1.23
N ASN A 64 6.37 -3.89 -1.68
CA ASN A 64 6.86 -5.09 -1.00
C ASN A 64 7.32 -4.80 0.42
N HIS A 65 8.09 -3.72 0.64
CA HIS A 65 8.49 -3.32 1.99
C HIS A 65 7.27 -3.09 2.92
N THR A 66 6.21 -2.47 2.39
CA THR A 66 4.96 -2.27 3.13
C THR A 66 4.27 -3.58 3.46
N MET A 67 4.12 -4.47 2.46
CA MET A 67 3.48 -5.77 2.65
C MET A 67 4.24 -6.66 3.63
N ASP A 68 5.56 -6.72 3.51
CA ASP A 68 6.41 -7.54 4.37
C ASP A 68 6.46 -6.99 5.80
N SER A 69 6.38 -5.67 6.00
CA SER A 69 6.35 -5.04 7.33
C SER A 69 5.04 -5.31 8.08
N PHE A 70 3.89 -5.18 7.40
CA PHE A 70 2.58 -5.33 8.04
C PHE A 70 2.09 -6.79 8.10
N GLY A 71 2.51 -7.61 7.14
CA GLY A 71 2.01 -8.96 6.95
C GLY A 71 0.69 -9.01 6.17
N PRO A 72 0.31 -10.20 5.66
CA PRO A 72 -0.76 -10.37 4.69
C PRO A 72 -2.16 -10.03 5.21
N ASP A 73 -2.37 -10.05 6.53
CA ASP A 73 -3.68 -9.78 7.15
C ASP A 73 -3.92 -8.29 7.49
N ARG A 74 -2.93 -7.43 7.22
CA ARG A 74 -2.98 -6.01 7.62
C ARG A 74 -2.68 -5.05 6.47
N VAL A 75 -2.78 -5.52 5.23
CA VAL A 75 -2.66 -4.70 4.02
C VAL A 75 -3.95 -4.72 3.22
N MET A 76 -4.37 -3.59 2.68
CA MET A 76 -5.53 -3.53 1.79
C MET A 76 -5.29 -2.58 0.61
N PHE A 77 -5.91 -2.86 -0.52
CA PHE A 77 -5.87 -1.99 -1.69
C PHE A 77 -6.67 -0.70 -1.45
N GLY A 78 -6.17 0.42 -1.97
CA GLY A 78 -6.93 1.64 -2.15
C GLY A 78 -6.61 2.28 -3.50
N GLY A 79 -7.66 2.73 -4.19
CA GLY A 79 -7.52 3.35 -5.50
C GLY A 79 -6.91 4.75 -5.48
N ASP A 80 -7.25 5.52 -4.43
CA ASP A 80 -6.99 6.95 -4.34
C ASP A 80 -7.47 7.74 -5.58
N TRP A 81 -8.56 7.30 -6.20
CA TRP A 81 -9.18 8.03 -7.30
C TRP A 81 -9.95 9.25 -6.73
N PRO A 82 -9.90 10.42 -7.40
CA PRO A 82 -9.23 10.70 -8.67
C PRO A 82 -7.76 11.12 -8.54
N VAL A 83 -7.20 11.24 -7.34
CA VAL A 83 -5.84 11.76 -7.10
C VAL A 83 -4.77 10.94 -7.82
N CYS A 84 -4.93 9.61 -7.92
CA CYS A 84 -4.01 8.76 -8.69
C CYS A 84 -3.82 9.25 -10.15
N THR A 85 -4.82 9.92 -10.73
CA THR A 85 -4.81 10.43 -12.12
C THR A 85 -3.83 11.57 -12.37
N LEU A 86 -3.22 12.12 -11.31
CA LEU A 86 -2.10 13.05 -11.44
C LEU A 86 -0.87 12.40 -12.09
N ALA A 87 -0.69 11.08 -11.92
CA ALA A 87 0.46 10.35 -12.45
C ALA A 87 0.11 9.10 -13.28
N ALA A 88 -1.04 8.48 -13.05
CA ALA A 88 -1.46 7.23 -13.70
C ALA A 88 -2.98 7.14 -13.85
N THR A 89 -3.47 6.52 -14.92
CA THR A 89 -4.88 6.10 -14.99
C THR A 89 -5.18 5.10 -13.87
N TYR A 90 -6.46 4.99 -13.50
CA TYR A 90 -6.89 4.00 -12.51
C TYR A 90 -6.51 2.56 -12.91
N LYS A 91 -6.63 2.24 -14.21
CA LYS A 91 -6.25 0.94 -14.76
C LYS A 91 -4.75 0.68 -14.63
N GLU A 92 -3.90 1.64 -14.99
CA GLU A 92 -2.45 1.51 -14.83
C GLU A 92 -2.05 1.28 -13.37
N TRP A 93 -2.67 2.00 -12.43
CA TRP A 93 -2.44 1.79 -11.00
C TRP A 93 -2.79 0.36 -10.56
N VAL A 94 -4.01 -0.08 -10.88
CA VAL A 94 -4.49 -1.42 -10.50
C VAL A 94 -3.64 -2.52 -11.14
N ASP A 95 -3.33 -2.41 -12.43
CA ASP A 95 -2.54 -3.41 -13.14
C ASP A 95 -1.10 -3.47 -12.62
N SER A 96 -0.52 -2.33 -12.27
CA SER A 96 0.83 -2.26 -11.68
C SER A 96 0.87 -2.96 -10.33
N LEU A 97 -0.11 -2.70 -9.45
CA LEU A 97 -0.17 -3.39 -8.16
C LEU A 97 -0.34 -4.90 -8.35
N LYS A 98 -1.23 -5.34 -9.25
CA LYS A 98 -1.40 -6.76 -9.60
C LYS A 98 -0.10 -7.38 -10.09
N GLN A 99 0.67 -6.68 -10.91
CA GLN A 99 1.97 -7.15 -11.39
C GLN A 99 2.96 -7.33 -10.23
N VAL A 100 3.03 -6.36 -9.30
CA VAL A 100 3.93 -6.43 -8.13
C VAL A 100 3.60 -7.62 -7.23
N VAL A 101 2.32 -7.90 -7.01
CA VAL A 101 1.89 -8.96 -6.09
C VAL A 101 1.69 -10.32 -6.76
N LYS A 102 1.98 -10.45 -8.05
CA LYS A 102 1.75 -11.67 -8.85
C LYS A 102 2.42 -12.91 -8.26
N SER A 103 3.57 -12.76 -7.59
CA SER A 103 4.31 -13.86 -6.97
C SER A 103 3.80 -14.25 -5.58
N ARG A 104 2.90 -13.48 -4.99
CA ARG A 104 2.25 -13.79 -3.70
C ARG A 104 1.17 -14.85 -3.92
N SER A 105 0.85 -15.64 -2.90
CA SER A 105 -0.20 -16.67 -3.02
C SER A 105 -1.55 -16.04 -3.34
N GLU A 106 -2.45 -16.80 -3.97
CA GLU A 106 -3.81 -16.33 -4.29
C GLU A 106 -4.56 -15.87 -3.03
N GLU A 107 -4.36 -16.54 -1.90
CA GLU A 107 -4.91 -16.14 -0.60
C GLU A 107 -4.41 -14.74 -0.18
N GLN A 108 -3.11 -14.48 -0.30
CA GLN A 108 -2.53 -13.18 0.04
C GLN A 108 -3.03 -12.07 -0.88
N GLN A 109 -3.17 -12.37 -2.18
CA GLN A 109 -3.73 -11.43 -3.15
C GLN A 109 -5.21 -11.13 -2.83
N LYS A 110 -6.01 -12.16 -2.51
CA LYS A 110 -7.41 -11.98 -2.11
C LYS A 110 -7.55 -11.16 -0.83
N LYS A 111 -6.69 -11.39 0.17
CA LYS A 111 -6.62 -10.58 1.39
C LYS A 111 -6.35 -9.11 1.09
N LEU A 112 -5.36 -8.83 0.23
CA LEU A 112 -5.02 -7.47 -0.19
C LEU A 112 -6.17 -6.77 -0.93
N PHE A 113 -6.79 -7.44 -1.90
CA PHE A 113 -7.79 -6.81 -2.77
C PHE A 113 -9.23 -6.85 -2.21
N HIS A 114 -9.50 -7.64 -1.18
CA HIS A 114 -10.87 -7.86 -0.70
C HIS A 114 -10.95 -8.15 0.80
N ASP A 115 -10.47 -9.32 1.27
CA ASP A 115 -10.89 -9.87 2.57
C ASP A 115 -10.49 -8.98 3.76
N ASN A 116 -9.33 -8.30 3.69
CA ASN A 116 -8.90 -7.43 4.77
C ASN A 116 -9.76 -6.16 4.87
N ALA A 117 -10.24 -5.62 3.74
CA ALA A 117 -11.15 -4.48 3.73
C ALA A 117 -12.53 -4.88 4.29
N VAL A 118 -13.07 -6.02 3.84
CA VAL A 118 -14.33 -6.57 4.37
C VAL A 118 -14.27 -6.74 5.89
N ARG A 119 -13.21 -7.39 6.39
CA ARG A 119 -13.01 -7.60 7.83
C ARG A 119 -12.81 -6.30 8.61
N PHE A 120 -12.04 -5.35 8.07
CA PHE A 120 -11.74 -4.11 8.78
C PHE A 120 -12.97 -3.20 8.87
N TYR A 121 -13.68 -2.99 7.76
CA TYR A 121 -14.83 -2.08 7.71
C TYR A 121 -16.15 -2.73 8.12
N GLY A 122 -16.21 -4.06 8.28
CA GLY A 122 -17.44 -4.78 8.61
C GLY A 122 -18.46 -4.76 7.47
N LEU A 123 -17.98 -4.94 6.23
CA LEU A 123 -18.82 -4.97 5.04
C LEU A 123 -19.57 -6.30 4.94
N ALA A 124 -20.82 -6.26 4.50
CA ALA A 124 -21.71 -7.41 4.32
C ALA A 124 -21.53 -8.07 2.95
#